data_AF-A0A2E6QC98-F1
#
_entry.id   AF-A0A2E6QC98-F1
#
_cell.length_a   1.000
_cell.length_b   1.000
_cell.length_c   1.000
_cell.angle_alpha   90.00
_cell.angle_beta   90.00
_cell.angle_gamma   90.00
#
_symmetry.space_group_name_H-M   'P 1'
#
loop_
_entity.id
_entity.type
_entity.pdbx_description
1 polymer ?
#
loop_
_entity_poly.entity_id
_entity_poly.type
_entity_poly.pdbx_seq_one_letter_code
_entity_poly.pdbx_strand_id
1 'polypeptide(L)'
;MANMLSELRKYRVGLCMAHQYMHQLDPDIRHAVLGNAGTLISFRVGAEDAPILAREFQPTSNTTDLVSLPNYEMYMKLMIDGAPSRAFSATSLGPQRS
;
A
#
# COMPACT_ATOMS: atom_id res chain seq x y z
N MET A 1 12.76 8.07 -13.23
CA MET A 1 12.36 7.37 -11.98
C MET A 1 11.94 5.92 -12.20
N ALA A 2 11.25 5.57 -13.29
CA ALA A 2 10.94 4.18 -13.64
C ALA A 2 12.17 3.24 -13.71
N ASN A 3 13.31 3.71 -14.28
CA ASN A 3 14.56 2.95 -14.28
C ASN A 3 15.14 2.71 -12.87
N MET A 4 14.89 3.62 -11.93
CA MET A 4 15.36 3.46 -10.55
C MET A 4 14.59 2.32 -9.86
N LEU A 5 13.27 2.23 -10.07
CA LEU A 5 12.42 1.19 -9.51
C LEU A 5 12.72 -0.20 -10.07
N SER A 6 13.02 -0.30 -11.36
CA SER A 6 13.43 -1.56 -11.99
C SER A 6 14.82 -2.03 -11.50
N GLU A 7 15.72 -1.08 -11.21
CA GLU A 7 17.02 -1.34 -10.57
C GLU A 7 16.87 -1.76 -9.09
N LEU A 8 15.94 -1.19 -8.33
CA LEU A 8 15.74 -1.51 -6.89
C LEU A 8 15.37 -2.99 -6.63
N ARG A 9 14.76 -3.68 -7.61
CA ARG A 9 14.53 -5.13 -7.55
C ARG A 9 15.85 -5.92 -7.55
N LYS A 10 16.89 -5.46 -8.25
CA LYS A 10 18.23 -6.06 -8.21
C LYS A 10 18.93 -5.85 -6.86
N TYR A 11 18.57 -4.80 -6.13
CA TYR A 11 19.23 -4.40 -4.87
C TYR A 11 18.45 -4.79 -3.60
N ARG A 12 17.32 -5.54 -3.70
CA ARG A 12 16.43 -5.88 -2.57
C ARG A 12 16.00 -4.68 -1.74
N VAL A 13 15.89 -3.50 -2.36
CA VAL A 13 15.53 -2.29 -1.63
C VAL A 13 14.01 -2.24 -1.48
N GLY A 14 13.55 -2.32 -0.24
CA GLY A 14 12.16 -2.05 0.13
C GLY A 14 11.89 -0.56 0.05
N LEU A 15 10.97 -0.15 -0.82
CA LEU A 15 10.51 1.23 -0.90
C LEU A 15 9.28 1.40 0.00
N CYS A 16 9.47 1.99 1.18
CA CYS A 16 8.37 2.41 2.04
C CYS A 16 7.99 3.86 1.68
N MET A 17 6.93 4.03 0.91
CA MET A 17 6.38 5.34 0.55
C MET A 17 5.14 5.63 1.37
N ALA A 18 5.26 6.52 2.35
CA ALA A 18 4.11 7.11 3.03
C ALA A 18 3.71 8.39 2.28
N HIS A 19 2.59 8.38 1.56
CA HIS A 19 2.11 9.54 0.81
C HIS A 19 0.69 9.93 1.23
N GLN A 20 0.44 11.22 1.42
CA GLN A 20 -0.91 11.78 1.61
C GLN A 20 -1.77 11.89 0.33
N TYR A 21 -1.21 11.81 -0.90
CA TYR A 21 -1.95 12.06 -2.15
C TYR A 21 -1.33 11.36 -3.38
N MET A 22 -1.81 10.20 -3.84
CA MET A 22 -1.11 9.39 -4.86
C MET A 22 -0.97 10.01 -6.27
N HIS A 23 -1.46 11.24 -6.50
CA HIS A 23 -1.39 11.97 -7.77
C HIS A 23 0.02 12.35 -8.25
N GLN A 24 1.04 12.33 -7.38
CA GLN A 24 2.41 12.75 -7.73
C GLN A 24 3.21 11.66 -8.47
N LEU A 25 2.66 10.45 -8.59
CA LEU A 25 3.29 9.34 -9.28
C LEU A 25 2.70 9.19 -10.68
N ASP A 26 3.58 9.23 -11.67
CA ASP A 26 3.27 8.89 -13.05
C ASP A 26 2.55 7.52 -13.11
N PRO A 27 1.43 7.36 -13.83
CA PRO A 27 0.68 6.11 -13.90
C PRO A 27 1.54 4.86 -14.13
N ASP A 28 2.56 4.96 -14.99
CA ASP A 28 3.46 3.84 -15.29
C ASP A 28 4.32 3.45 -14.09
N ILE A 29 4.77 4.44 -13.32
CA ILE A 29 5.51 4.24 -12.08
C ILE A 29 4.60 3.58 -11.03
N ARG A 30 3.36 4.05 -10.91
CA ARG A 30 2.38 3.48 -9.96
C ARG A 30 2.09 2.02 -10.26
N HIS A 31 1.89 1.67 -11.53
CA HIS A 31 1.70 0.27 -11.94
C HIS A 31 2.94 -0.59 -11.66
N ALA A 32 4.13 -0.08 -11.96
CA ALA A 32 5.38 -0.78 -11.66
C ALA A 32 5.60 -0.99 -10.15
N VAL A 33 5.25 0.00 -9.32
CA VAL A 33 5.38 -0.10 -7.86
C VAL A 33 4.38 -1.10 -7.30
N LEU A 34 3.09 -0.97 -7.62
CA LEU A 34 2.05 -1.86 -7.08
C LEU A 34 2.21 -3.30 -7.57
N GLY A 35 2.62 -3.51 -8.83
CA GLY A 35 2.85 -4.85 -9.38
C GLY A 35 4.09 -5.56 -8.83
N ASN A 36 5.07 -4.83 -8.28
CA ASN A 36 6.29 -5.41 -7.71
C ASN A 36 6.36 -5.30 -6.18
N ALA A 37 5.46 -4.56 -5.55
CA ALA A 37 5.42 -4.40 -4.10
C ALA A 37 4.98 -5.71 -3.45
N GLY A 38 5.92 -6.39 -2.82
CA GLY A 38 5.60 -7.61 -2.08
C GLY A 38 4.78 -7.34 -0.82
N THR A 39 5.11 -6.26 -0.10
CA THR A 39 4.38 -5.83 1.09
C THR A 39 3.69 -4.51 0.77
N LEU A 40 2.40 -4.43 1.05
CA LEU A 40 1.59 -3.22 0.86
C LEU A 40 0.83 -2.94 2.15
N ILE A 41 0.87 -1.70 2.61
CA ILE A 41 0.14 -1.21 3.78
C ILE A 41 -0.59 0.05 3.36
N SER A 42 -1.89 0.11 3.62
CA SER A 42 -2.74 1.27 3.34
C SER A 42 -3.54 1.65 4.58
N PHE A 43 -3.35 2.88 5.03
CA PHE A 43 -4.28 3.53 5.96
C PHE A 43 -5.46 4.12 5.16
N ARG A 44 -6.30 4.92 5.83
CA ARG A 44 -7.34 5.68 5.16
C ARG A 44 -6.78 6.51 4.02
N VAL A 45 -7.40 6.40 2.85
CA VAL A 45 -7.02 7.13 1.62
C VAL A 45 -8.21 7.91 1.05
N GLY A 46 -7.93 8.85 0.14
CA GLY A 46 -8.96 9.61 -0.56
C GLY A 46 -9.75 8.76 -1.57
N ALA A 47 -10.92 9.25 -1.97
CA ALA A 47 -11.81 8.57 -2.92
C ALA A 47 -11.18 8.35 -4.32
N GLU A 48 -10.19 9.16 -4.69
CA GLU A 48 -9.46 9.04 -5.95
C GLU A 48 -8.49 7.85 -5.95
N ASP A 49 -7.81 7.62 -4.82
CA ASP A 49 -6.79 6.58 -4.67
C ASP A 49 -7.37 5.21 -4.28
N ALA A 50 -8.50 5.23 -3.57
CA ALA A 50 -9.14 4.03 -3.03
C ALA A 50 -9.48 2.96 -4.11
N PRO A 51 -10.00 3.28 -5.32
CA PRO A 51 -10.27 2.27 -6.34
C PRO A 51 -9.01 1.58 -6.87
N ILE A 52 -7.87 2.26 -6.84
CA ILE A 52 -6.58 1.72 -7.30
C ILE A 52 -6.08 0.72 -6.25
N LEU A 53 -6.09 1.11 -4.98
CA LEU A 53 -5.61 0.30 -3.87
C LEU A 53 -6.55 -0.86 -3.54
N ALA A 54 -7.87 -0.69 -3.68
CA ALA A 54 -8.84 -1.75 -3.44
C ALA A 54 -8.57 -3.00 -4.27
N ARG A 55 -8.08 -2.85 -5.52
CA ARG A 55 -7.73 -3.97 -6.40
C ARG A 55 -6.64 -4.85 -5.81
N GLU A 56 -5.72 -4.27 -5.04
CA GLU A 56 -4.61 -4.99 -4.41
C GLU A 56 -5.01 -5.73 -3.13
N PHE A 57 -6.16 -5.38 -2.54
CA PHE A 57 -6.69 -5.94 -1.30
C PHE A 57 -7.93 -6.81 -1.49
N GLN A 58 -8.40 -7.00 -2.72
CA GLN A 58 -9.50 -7.91 -3.00
C GLN A 58 -9.13 -9.35 -2.61
N PRO A 59 -10.10 -10.12 -2.07
CA PRO A 59 -11.49 -9.75 -1.78
C PRO A 59 -11.71 -9.12 -0.39
N THR A 60 -10.65 -8.88 0.39
CA THR A 60 -10.74 -8.49 1.80
C THR A 60 -11.28 -7.07 2.00
N SER A 61 -10.97 -6.13 1.11
CA SER A 61 -11.48 -4.76 1.20
C SER A 61 -12.04 -4.26 -0.13
N ASN A 62 -12.92 -3.27 -0.04
CA ASN A 62 -13.42 -2.50 -1.18
C ASN A 62 -13.01 -1.02 -1.06
N THR A 63 -13.37 -0.23 -2.07
CA THR A 63 -13.09 1.22 -2.14
C THR A 63 -13.65 1.97 -0.94
N THR A 64 -14.90 1.69 -0.56
CA THR A 64 -15.58 2.37 0.55
C THR A 64 -14.84 2.14 1.86
N ASP A 65 -14.42 0.90 2.12
CA ASP A 65 -13.70 0.55 3.34
C ASP A 65 -12.42 1.36 3.49
N LEU A 66 -11.66 1.52 2.41
CA LEU A 66 -10.41 2.29 2.38
C LEU A 66 -10.61 3.80 2.61
N VAL A 67 -11.74 4.35 2.19
CA VAL A 67 -12.08 5.77 2.43
C VAL A 67 -12.60 5.99 3.84
N SER A 68 -13.30 5.00 4.41
CA SER A 68 -13.90 5.08 5.74
C SER A 68 -13.05 4.52 6.88
N LEU A 69 -11.81 4.10 6.61
CA LEU A 69 -10.92 3.52 7.62
C LEU A 69 -10.80 4.45 8.85
N PRO A 70 -11.05 3.93 10.06
CA PRO A 70 -10.80 4.67 11.30
C PRO A 70 -9.33 5.06 11.46
N ASN A 71 -9.07 6.04 12.32
CA ASN A 71 -7.69 6.39 12.66
C ASN A 71 -6.98 5.17 13.27
N TYR A 72 -5.72 4.98 12.88
CA TYR A 72 -4.87 3.85 13.28
C TYR A 72 -5.26 2.50 12.68
N GLU A 73 -6.32 2.39 11.89
CA GLU A 73 -6.63 1.16 11.15
C GLU A 73 -6.02 1.18 9.75
N MET A 74 -5.63 -0.01 9.28
CA MET A 74 -5.02 -0.20 7.97
C MET A 74 -5.40 -1.55 7.37
N TYR A 75 -5.35 -1.62 6.04
CA TYR A 75 -5.31 -2.88 5.29
C TYR A 75 -3.89 -3.15 4.83
N MET A 76 -3.45 -4.41 4.92
CA MET A 76 -2.14 -4.78 4.45
C MET A 76 -2.06 -6.21 3.93
N LYS A 77 -1.07 -6.43 3.05
CA LYS A 77 -0.56 -7.76 2.66
C LYS A 77 0.95 -7.75 2.87
N LEU A 78 1.49 -8.86 3.36
CA LEU A 78 2.91 -8.99 3.70
C LEU A 78 3.56 -10.01 2.78
N MET A 79 4.83 -9.80 2.39
CA MET A 79 5.67 -10.92 1.99
C MET A 79 6.12 -11.67 3.23
N ILE A 80 5.70 -12.92 3.35
CA ILE A 80 6.12 -13.84 4.39
C ILE A 80 6.84 -14.98 3.68
N ASP A 81 8.12 -15.19 4.00
CA ASP A 81 8.96 -16.25 3.44
C ASP A 81 8.97 -16.30 1.89
N GLY A 82 8.92 -15.12 1.25
CA GLY A 82 8.94 -14.99 -0.20
C GLY A 82 7.59 -15.19 -0.90
N ALA A 83 6.51 -15.43 -0.14
CA ALA A 83 5.16 -15.52 -0.66
C ALA A 83 4.28 -14.36 -0.13
N PRO A 84 3.44 -13.73 -0.97
CA PRO A 84 2.49 -12.73 -0.51
C PRO A 84 1.39 -13.38 0.34
N SER A 85 1.10 -12.79 1.49
CA SER A 85 -0.04 -13.16 2.32
C SER A 85 -1.35 -12.76 1.66
N ARG A 86 -2.46 -13.34 2.13
CA ARG A 86 -3.78 -12.73 1.89
C ARG A 86 -3.82 -11.34 2.52
N ALA A 87 -4.61 -10.43 1.97
CA ALA A 87 -4.84 -9.14 2.57
C ALA A 87 -5.63 -9.30 3.88
N PHE A 88 -5.27 -8.53 4.91
CA PHE A 88 -5.91 -8.52 6.22
C PHE A 88 -5.94 -7.09 6.79
N SER A 89 -6.83 -6.83 7.76
CA SER A 89 -6.85 -5.58 8.52
C SER A 89 -5.89 -5.64 9.70
N ALA A 90 -5.30 -4.51 10.04
CA ALA A 90 -4.42 -4.35 11.20
C ALA A 90 -4.66 -3.00 11.88
N THR A 91 -4.25 -2.89 13.14
CA THR A 91 -4.35 -1.65 13.92
C THR A 91 -2.96 -1.24 14.40
N SER A 92 -2.59 0.02 14.15
CA SER A 92 -1.36 0.63 14.62
C SER A 92 -1.49 1.04 16.09
N LEU A 93 -0.36 1.11 16.79
CA LEU A 93 -0.31 1.76 18.10
C LEU A 93 -0.74 3.23 17.95
N GLY A 94 -1.68 3.65 18.80
CA GLY A 94 -2.02 5.06 18.94
C GLY A 94 -0.86 5.82 19.62
N PRO A 95 -0.81 7.16 19.50
CA PRO A 95 0.21 7.96 20.14
C PRO A 95 0.21 7.68 21.64
N GLN A 96 1.36 7.30 22.19
CA GLN A 96 1.54 7.20 23.64
C GLN A 96 1.36 8.61 24.21
N ARG A 97 0.27 8.82 24.95
CA ARG A 97 0.08 10.06 25.73
C ARG A 97 1.20 10.10 26.77
N SER A 98 2.17 11.00 26.58
CA SER A 98 3.14 11.41 27.59
C SER A 98 2.50 12.31 28.63
#